data_AF-I0RBS4-F1
#
_entry.id   AF-I0RBS4-F1
#
_cell.length_a   1.000
_cell.length_b   1.000
_cell.length_c   1.000
_cell.angle_alpha   90.00
_cell.angle_beta   90.00
_cell.angle_gamma   90.00
#
_symmetry.space_group_name_H-M   'P 1'
#
loop_
_entity.id
_entity.type
_entity.pdbx_description
1 polymer ?
#
loop_
_entity_poly.entity_id
_entity_poly.type
_entity_poly.pdbx_seq_one_letter_code
_entity_poly.pdbx_strand_id
1 'polypeptide(L)'
;MDLEKYFQKNEDVFYINNRGEKKFRGVHKYYGDTLRNDEARKQSNLSPAQICKVFSYVNEFIELLRTANGYFEKNVRFEPFVLDNTIHTIMDNGILTMGLKWNAPIYDCRKQKYVEWDYKYDIIKNKFNLSNPSDIVWIKFTTKGHVGVVAKSFDINFDRKTREGRPISSTVLVEEVGEAWDKSFVMIFPMTSEILSNRSVGELELGIGNYLIDKKVPIIDFYSHNN
;
A
#
# COMPACT_ATOMS: atom_id res chain seq x y z
N MET A 1 -4.53 -23.75 -0.09
CA MET A 1 -5.32 -22.56 -0.47
C MET A 1 -4.78 -22.10 -1.82
N ASP A 2 -5.63 -21.82 -2.79
CA ASP A 2 -5.20 -21.24 -4.06
C ASP A 2 -4.87 -19.76 -3.85
N LEU A 3 -3.58 -19.41 -3.93
CA LEU A 3 -3.09 -18.04 -3.79
C LEU A 3 -3.18 -17.25 -5.10
N GLU A 4 -3.23 -17.94 -6.24
CA GLU A 4 -3.17 -17.31 -7.57
C GLU A 4 -4.40 -16.43 -7.83
N LYS A 5 -5.55 -16.77 -7.24
CA LYS A 5 -6.77 -15.94 -7.33
C LYS A 5 -6.56 -14.50 -6.83
N TYR A 6 -5.64 -14.25 -5.90
CA TYR A 6 -5.41 -12.91 -5.35
C TYR A 6 -4.53 -12.05 -6.25
N PHE A 7 -3.84 -12.62 -7.24
CA PHE A 7 -2.99 -11.90 -8.18
C PHE A 7 -3.71 -11.52 -9.48
N GLN A 8 -5.03 -11.70 -9.53
CA GLN A 8 -5.85 -11.31 -10.67
C GLN A 8 -6.25 -9.83 -10.58
N LYS A 9 -5.98 -9.08 -11.65
CA LYS A 9 -6.42 -7.68 -11.77
C LYS A 9 -7.92 -7.63 -12.09
N ASN A 10 -8.61 -6.66 -11.52
CA ASN A 10 -9.96 -6.31 -11.93
C ASN A 10 -9.89 -5.52 -13.25
N GLU A 11 -10.45 -6.06 -14.33
CA GLU A 11 -10.37 -5.42 -15.65
C GLU A 11 -11.25 -4.16 -15.78
N ASP A 12 -12.29 -4.02 -14.95
CA ASP A 12 -13.24 -2.89 -15.02
C ASP A 12 -12.58 -1.55 -14.67
N VAL A 13 -11.47 -1.57 -13.93
CA VAL A 13 -10.72 -0.38 -13.51
C VAL A 13 -9.82 0.18 -14.60
N PHE A 14 -9.81 -0.46 -15.77
CA PHE A 14 -9.05 -0.02 -16.93
C PHE A 14 -9.97 0.46 -18.06
N TYR A 15 -9.41 1.29 -18.92
CA TYR A 15 -10.02 1.69 -20.18
C TYR A 15 -8.96 1.76 -21.29
N ILE A 16 -9.39 1.65 -22.54
CA ILE A 16 -8.53 1.85 -23.70
C ILE A 16 -8.67 3.29 -24.16
N ASN A 17 -7.56 4.04 -24.21
CA ASN A 17 -7.58 5.41 -24.70
C ASN A 17 -7.61 5.45 -26.25
N ASN A 18 -7.75 6.66 -26.83
CA ASN A 18 -7.80 6.86 -28.28
C ASN A 18 -6.53 6.40 -29.04
N ARG A 19 -5.44 6.07 -28.33
CA ARG A 19 -4.18 5.55 -28.88
C ARG A 19 -4.09 4.02 -28.79
N GLY A 20 -5.13 3.34 -28.32
CA GLY A 20 -5.13 1.90 -28.09
C GLY A 20 -4.39 1.47 -26.81
N GLU A 21 -4.01 2.41 -25.94
CA GLU A 21 -3.27 2.11 -24.73
C GLU A 21 -4.23 1.80 -23.57
N LYS A 22 -3.98 0.70 -22.85
CA LYS A 22 -4.68 0.39 -21.60
C LYS A 22 -4.22 1.36 -20.50
N LYS A 23 -5.17 2.09 -19.91
CA LYS A 23 -4.93 3.07 -18.85
C LYS A 23 -5.77 2.75 -17.63
N PHE A 24 -5.21 2.99 -16.45
CA PHE A 24 -5.90 2.88 -15.18
C PHE A 24 -6.86 4.07 -14.99
N ARG A 25 -8.07 3.80 -14.49
CA ARG A 25 -9.10 4.82 -14.31
C ARG A 25 -8.72 5.81 -13.21
N GLY A 26 -8.94 7.09 -13.51
CA GLY A 26 -8.68 8.19 -12.60
C GLY A 26 -9.84 8.44 -11.62
N VAL A 27 -9.75 9.56 -10.91
CA VAL A 27 -10.81 10.05 -10.00
C VAL A 27 -11.63 11.17 -10.66
N HIS A 28 -12.92 11.27 -10.32
CA HIS A 28 -13.92 12.08 -11.04
C HIS A 28 -13.50 13.53 -11.26
N LYS A 29 -13.09 14.19 -10.17
CA LYS A 29 -12.73 15.61 -10.15
C LYS A 29 -11.64 15.99 -11.16
N TYR A 30 -10.83 15.03 -11.61
CA TYR A 30 -9.67 15.29 -12.46
C TYR A 30 -9.69 14.54 -13.80
N TYR A 31 -10.46 13.46 -13.91
CA TYR A 31 -10.48 12.60 -15.09
C TYR A 31 -11.88 12.36 -15.67
N GLY A 32 -12.94 12.89 -15.03
CA GLY A 32 -14.33 12.70 -15.45
C GLY A 32 -14.89 11.31 -15.17
N ASP A 33 -14.12 10.42 -14.54
CA ASP A 33 -14.50 9.03 -14.22
C ASP A 33 -14.97 8.90 -12.77
N THR A 34 -16.19 8.40 -12.54
CA THR A 34 -16.76 8.26 -11.18
C THR A 34 -16.52 6.91 -10.54
N LEU A 35 -16.00 5.89 -11.24
CA LEU A 35 -15.96 4.51 -10.74
C LEU A 35 -15.29 4.40 -9.37
N ARG A 36 -14.10 4.99 -9.23
CA ARG A 36 -13.33 4.96 -7.96
C ARG A 36 -14.02 5.76 -6.87
N ASN A 37 -14.68 6.85 -7.23
CA ASN A 37 -15.39 7.76 -6.33
C ASN A 37 -16.69 7.11 -5.78
N ASP A 38 -17.44 6.45 -6.66
CA ASP A 38 -18.62 5.68 -6.31
C ASP A 38 -18.25 4.53 -5.36
N GLU A 39 -17.16 3.82 -5.65
CA GLU A 39 -16.70 2.74 -4.77
C GLU A 39 -16.19 3.28 -3.43
N ALA A 40 -15.41 4.37 -3.41
CA ALA A 40 -14.99 5.03 -2.17
C ALA A 40 -16.18 5.36 -1.26
N ARG A 41 -17.28 5.91 -1.81
CA ARG A 41 -18.52 6.18 -1.07
C ARG A 41 -19.16 4.91 -0.49
N LYS A 42 -19.16 3.79 -1.22
CA LYS A 42 -19.68 2.52 -0.71
C LYS A 42 -18.83 2.02 0.45
N GLN A 43 -17.51 2.06 0.30
CA GLN A 43 -16.55 1.54 1.27
C GLN A 43 -16.55 2.37 2.56
N SER A 44 -16.69 3.70 2.48
CA SER A 44 -16.79 4.58 3.65
C SER A 44 -18.06 4.36 4.48
N ASN A 45 -19.14 3.84 3.86
CA ASN A 45 -20.39 3.52 4.58
C ASN A 45 -20.33 2.19 5.33
N LEU A 46 -19.31 1.36 5.09
CA LEU A 46 -19.10 0.12 5.85
C LEU A 46 -18.37 0.43 7.17
N SER A 47 -18.58 -0.41 8.19
CA SER A 47 -17.83 -0.27 9.44
C SER A 47 -16.36 -0.64 9.24
N PRO A 48 -15.40 0.17 9.74
CA PRO A 48 -13.98 -0.12 9.58
C PRO A 48 -13.59 -1.40 10.31
N ALA A 49 -12.65 -2.15 9.74
CA ALA A 49 -12.04 -3.27 10.42
C ALA A 49 -11.10 -2.77 11.53
N GLN A 50 -10.93 -3.57 12.59
CA GLN A 50 -9.95 -3.25 13.62
C GLN A 50 -8.54 -3.20 13.01
N ILE A 51 -7.78 -2.14 13.34
CA ILE A 51 -6.41 -1.92 12.85
C ILE A 51 -5.52 -3.15 13.08
N CYS A 52 -5.60 -3.77 14.27
CA CYS A 52 -4.85 -4.99 14.57
C CYS A 52 -5.22 -6.16 13.65
N LYS A 53 -6.49 -6.33 13.29
CA LYS A 53 -6.93 -7.37 12.35
C LYS A 53 -6.37 -7.14 10.95
N VAL A 54 -6.34 -5.89 10.48
CA VAL A 54 -5.71 -5.56 9.18
C VAL A 54 -4.24 -5.98 9.20
N PHE A 55 -3.50 -5.61 10.24
CA PHE A 55 -2.09 -6.01 10.38
C PHE A 55 -1.92 -7.53 10.41
N SER A 56 -2.77 -8.25 11.16
CA SER A 56 -2.75 -9.71 11.22
C SER A 56 -3.09 -10.37 9.89
N TYR A 57 -4.05 -9.87 9.13
CA TYR A 57 -4.40 -10.43 7.81
C TYR A 57 -3.29 -10.25 6.78
N VAL A 58 -2.58 -9.12 6.80
CA VAL A 58 -1.43 -8.94 5.91
C VAL A 58 -0.29 -9.89 6.28
N ASN A 59 0.01 -10.06 7.58
CA ASN A 59 1.00 -11.05 8.01
C ASN A 59 0.58 -12.48 7.67
N GLU A 60 -0.70 -12.84 7.87
CA GLU A 60 -1.26 -14.14 7.47
C GLU A 60 -1.00 -14.41 5.98
N PHE A 61 -1.32 -13.44 5.11
CA PHE A 61 -1.10 -13.57 3.68
C PHE A 61 0.39 -13.70 3.31
N ILE A 62 1.26 -12.90 3.93
CA ILE A 62 2.71 -12.97 3.73
C ILE A 62 3.26 -14.34 4.15
N GLU A 63 2.84 -14.88 5.30
CA GLU A 63 3.27 -16.20 5.77
C GLU A 63 2.79 -17.33 4.84
N LEU A 64 1.58 -17.22 4.29
CA LEU A 64 1.08 -18.14 3.28
C LEU A 64 1.95 -18.10 2.01
N LEU A 65 2.40 -16.93 1.59
CA LEU A 65 3.30 -16.78 0.44
C LEU A 65 4.70 -17.32 0.73
N ARG A 66 5.28 -17.02 1.90
CA ARG A 66 6.57 -17.58 2.33
C ARG A 66 6.52 -19.11 2.31
N THR A 67 5.46 -19.69 2.88
CA THR A 67 5.22 -21.14 2.87
C THR A 67 5.15 -21.68 1.44
N ALA A 68 4.40 -21.03 0.55
CA ALA A 68 4.29 -21.42 -0.85
C ALA A 68 5.63 -21.30 -1.62
N ASN A 69 6.50 -20.39 -1.21
CA ASN A 69 7.84 -20.21 -1.76
C ASN A 69 8.89 -21.18 -1.13
N GLY A 70 8.48 -22.08 -0.24
CA GLY A 70 9.35 -23.09 0.39
C GLY A 70 9.96 -22.68 1.74
N TYR A 71 9.54 -21.54 2.31
CA TYR A 71 9.99 -21.06 3.62
C TYR A 71 8.94 -21.40 4.68
N PHE A 72 9.11 -22.55 5.35
CA PHE A 72 8.13 -23.09 6.31
C PHE A 72 8.31 -22.58 7.74
N GLU A 73 9.47 -21.97 8.05
CA GLU A 73 9.73 -21.39 9.36
C GLU A 73 8.97 -20.08 9.51
N LYS A 74 8.11 -20.04 10.54
CA LYS A 74 7.34 -18.83 10.85
C LYS A 74 8.27 -17.71 11.29
N ASN A 75 8.06 -16.53 10.73
CA ASN A 75 8.76 -15.34 11.17
C ASN A 75 8.04 -14.76 12.40
N VAL A 76 8.53 -15.12 13.59
CA VAL A 76 7.99 -14.61 14.86
C VAL A 76 9.03 -13.68 15.47
N ARG A 77 8.75 -12.38 15.42
CA ARG A 77 9.62 -11.37 16.05
C ARG A 77 8.81 -10.22 16.60
N PHE A 78 9.28 -9.69 17.72
CA PHE A 78 8.78 -8.48 18.35
C PHE A 78 9.98 -7.71 18.86
N GLU A 79 10.39 -6.67 18.15
CA GLU A 79 11.59 -5.92 18.51
C GLU A 79 11.42 -4.41 18.24
N PRO A 80 12.06 -3.55 19.05
CA PRO A 80 12.07 -2.12 18.80
C PRO A 80 12.87 -1.80 17.53
N PHE A 81 12.42 -0.79 16.79
CA PHE A 81 13.07 -0.30 15.59
C PHE A 81 13.09 1.22 15.60
N VAL A 82 14.27 1.81 15.54
CA VAL A 82 14.44 3.26 15.68
C VAL A 82 14.54 3.91 14.31
N LEU A 83 13.67 4.87 14.04
CA LEU A 83 13.76 5.79 12.89
C LEU A 83 13.54 7.23 13.39
N ASP A 84 14.29 8.20 12.87
CA ASP A 84 14.21 9.61 13.30
C ASP A 84 14.25 9.78 14.84
N ASN A 85 15.10 8.99 15.53
CA ASN A 85 15.22 8.95 17.00
C ASN A 85 13.92 8.58 17.76
N THR A 86 12.93 8.03 17.06
CA THR A 86 11.65 7.58 17.63
C THR A 86 11.58 6.05 17.58
N ILE A 87 10.99 5.45 18.62
CA ILE A 87 10.84 3.99 18.71
C ILE A 87 9.59 3.56 17.94
N HIS A 88 9.75 2.55 17.10
CA HIS A 88 8.71 1.83 16.39
C HIS A 88 8.82 0.34 16.72
N THR A 89 7.89 -0.47 16.21
CA THR A 89 7.86 -1.90 16.53
C THR A 89 7.86 -2.71 15.25
N ILE A 90 8.80 -3.64 15.15
CA ILE A 90 8.74 -4.73 14.18
C ILE A 90 7.94 -5.86 14.80
N MET A 91 6.92 -6.35 14.09
CA MET A 91 6.07 -7.47 14.48
C MET A 91 5.95 -8.40 13.29
N ASP A 92 6.45 -9.63 13.42
CA ASP A 92 6.47 -10.65 12.38
C ASP A 92 7.06 -10.13 11.06
N ASN A 93 6.30 -9.98 9.98
CA ASN A 93 6.79 -9.45 8.70
C ASN A 93 6.59 -7.95 8.54
N GLY A 94 5.91 -7.29 9.49
CA GLY A 94 5.55 -5.89 9.39
C GLY A 94 6.28 -4.98 10.39
N ILE A 95 6.12 -3.69 10.16
CA ILE A 95 6.55 -2.59 11.02
C ILE A 95 5.33 -1.73 11.29
N LEU A 96 5.07 -1.44 12.57
CA LEU A 96 4.15 -0.39 12.97
C LEU A 96 4.96 0.86 13.30
N THR A 97 4.93 1.83 12.38
CA THR A 97 5.62 3.11 12.55
C THR A 97 4.70 4.14 13.18
N MET A 98 5.24 4.99 14.07
CA MET A 98 4.47 5.96 14.86
C MET A 98 4.93 7.38 14.54
N GLY A 99 4.02 8.23 14.08
CA GLY A 99 4.22 9.67 13.93
C GLY A 99 5.31 10.10 12.95
N LEU A 100 5.79 9.21 12.08
CA LEU A 100 6.89 9.52 11.16
C LEU A 100 6.44 10.49 10.06
N LYS A 101 7.30 11.47 9.80
CA LYS A 101 7.19 12.34 8.63
C LYS A 101 8.06 11.80 7.50
N TRP A 102 7.42 11.54 6.37
CA TRP A 102 8.08 11.03 5.16
C TRP A 102 8.22 12.17 4.16
N ASN A 103 9.42 12.36 3.63
CA ASN A 103 9.65 13.31 2.55
C ASN A 103 9.14 12.74 1.22
N ALA A 104 8.58 13.61 0.37
CA ALA A 104 8.13 13.22 -0.96
C ALA A 104 9.32 12.83 -1.85
N PRO A 105 9.29 11.65 -2.48
CA PRO A 105 10.34 11.22 -3.38
C PRO A 105 10.33 12.03 -4.69
N ILE A 106 11.38 11.90 -5.49
CA ILE A 106 11.45 12.46 -6.83
C ILE A 106 11.44 11.33 -7.84
N TYR A 107 10.42 11.33 -8.72
CA TYR A 107 10.35 10.46 -9.87
C TYR A 107 10.81 11.19 -11.13
N ASP A 108 11.80 10.64 -11.82
CA ASP A 108 12.28 11.14 -13.10
C ASP A 108 11.46 10.50 -14.23
N CYS A 109 10.48 11.25 -14.75
CA CYS A 109 9.59 10.80 -15.83
C CYS A 109 10.33 10.39 -17.11
N ARG A 110 11.53 10.92 -17.37
CA ARG A 110 12.32 10.56 -18.56
C ARG A 110 13.03 9.24 -18.37
N LYS A 111 13.55 8.99 -17.16
CA LYS A 111 14.21 7.73 -16.80
C LYS A 111 13.25 6.65 -16.30
N GLN A 112 11.98 7.01 -16.11
CA GLN A 112 10.92 6.16 -15.56
C GLN A 112 11.31 5.50 -14.22
N LYS A 113 12.00 6.24 -13.35
CA LYS A 113 12.42 5.73 -12.04
C LYS A 113 12.50 6.82 -10.99
N TYR A 114 12.39 6.42 -9.72
CA TYR A 114 12.72 7.29 -8.61
C TYR A 114 14.23 7.56 -8.59
N VAL A 115 14.59 8.83 -8.35
CA VAL A 115 15.99 9.30 -8.29
C VAL A 115 16.35 9.86 -6.91
N GLU A 116 15.35 10.24 -6.11
CA GLU A 116 15.52 10.62 -4.71
C GLU A 116 14.35 10.08 -3.89
N TRP A 117 14.63 9.69 -2.64
CA TRP A 117 13.65 9.21 -1.67
C TRP A 117 14.14 9.51 -0.24
N ASP A 118 13.25 9.36 0.74
CA ASP A 118 13.60 9.54 2.15
C ASP A 118 14.58 8.46 2.64
N TYR A 119 15.66 8.83 3.31
CA TYR A 119 16.71 7.91 3.77
C TYR A 119 16.18 6.75 4.66
N LYS A 120 15.02 6.92 5.30
CA LYS A 120 14.36 5.86 6.08
C LYS A 120 14.09 4.60 5.26
N TYR A 121 13.85 4.72 3.95
CA TYR A 121 13.70 3.57 3.06
C TYR A 121 14.97 2.72 3.00
N ASP A 122 16.15 3.34 2.98
CA ASP A 122 17.43 2.64 3.01
C ASP A 122 17.70 1.98 4.37
N ILE A 123 17.26 2.59 5.47
CA ILE A 123 17.34 1.96 6.80
C ILE A 123 16.49 0.69 6.85
N ILE A 124 15.25 0.75 6.35
CA ILE A 124 14.37 -0.41 6.27
C ILE A 124 14.98 -1.48 5.35
N LYS A 125 15.49 -1.08 4.18
CA LYS A 125 16.21 -1.98 3.26
C LYS A 125 17.31 -2.74 3.97
N ASN A 126 18.19 -2.04 4.69
CA ASN A 126 19.33 -2.64 5.37
C ASN A 126 18.89 -3.55 6.53
N LYS A 127 17.89 -3.13 7.32
CA LYS A 127 17.37 -3.93 8.45
C LYS A 127 16.72 -5.25 8.00
N PHE A 128 16.06 -5.27 6.84
CA PHE A 128 15.33 -6.43 6.32
C PHE A 128 16.05 -7.13 5.16
N ASN A 129 17.26 -6.68 4.82
CA ASN A 129 18.05 -7.17 3.68
C ASN A 129 17.25 -7.20 2.36
N LEU A 130 16.55 -6.11 2.05
CA LEU A 130 15.78 -5.99 0.81
C LEU A 130 16.70 -5.74 -0.39
N SER A 131 16.31 -6.25 -1.57
CA SER A 131 17.04 -6.00 -2.81
C SER A 131 17.04 -4.51 -3.17
N ASN A 132 15.88 -3.87 -3.10
CA ASN A 132 15.72 -2.44 -3.34
C ASN A 132 15.01 -1.74 -2.16
N PRO A 133 15.28 -0.45 -1.93
CA PRO A 133 14.56 0.32 -0.91
C PRO A 133 13.06 0.47 -1.22
N SER A 134 12.65 0.25 -2.47
CA SER A 134 11.25 0.25 -2.93
C SER A 134 10.51 -1.04 -2.63
N ASP A 135 11.19 -2.09 -2.15
CA ASP A 135 10.60 -3.43 -1.97
C ASP A 135 9.77 -3.51 -0.69
N ILE A 136 8.76 -2.66 -0.62
CA ILE A 136 7.87 -2.48 0.52
C ILE A 136 6.43 -2.31 0.04
N VAL A 137 5.49 -2.79 0.84
CA VAL A 137 4.07 -2.42 0.78
C VAL A 137 3.73 -1.69 2.07
N TRP A 138 2.86 -0.70 2.00
CA TRP A 138 2.43 0.08 3.15
C TRP A 138 0.94 0.38 3.10
N ILE A 139 0.36 0.61 4.27
CA ILE A 139 -1.07 0.84 4.45
C ILE A 139 -1.27 2.09 5.31
N LYS A 140 -2.12 2.99 4.82
CA LYS A 140 -2.56 4.19 5.55
C LYS A 140 -4.02 4.08 5.94
N PHE A 141 -4.36 4.70 7.05
CA PHE A 141 -5.70 4.69 7.61
C PHE A 141 -6.28 6.10 7.67
N THR A 142 -7.60 6.19 7.76
CA THR A 142 -8.27 7.44 8.08
C THR A 142 -8.46 7.61 9.58
N THR A 143 -8.77 8.82 10.03
CA THR A 143 -9.10 9.11 11.44
C THR A 143 -10.37 8.42 11.92
N LYS A 144 -11.18 7.85 11.02
CA LYS A 144 -12.33 6.99 11.37
C LYS A 144 -11.96 5.51 11.49
N GLY A 145 -10.73 5.13 11.13
CA GLY A 145 -10.21 3.77 11.21
C GLY A 145 -10.34 2.96 9.93
N HIS A 146 -10.86 3.51 8.84
CA HIS A 146 -10.90 2.82 7.55
C HIS A 146 -9.50 2.68 6.96
N VAL A 147 -9.27 1.60 6.22
CA VAL A 147 -8.09 1.54 5.34
C VAL A 147 -8.31 2.55 4.22
N GLY A 148 -7.46 3.57 4.15
CA GLY A 148 -7.58 4.56 3.10
C GLY A 148 -6.94 4.09 1.79
N VAL A 149 -5.81 3.39 1.87
CA VAL A 149 -5.08 2.88 0.70
C VAL A 149 -4.12 1.75 1.08
N VAL A 150 -3.98 0.77 0.18
CA VAL A 150 -2.87 -0.20 0.14
C VAL A 150 -1.99 0.16 -1.04
N ALA A 151 -0.71 0.41 -0.80
CA ALA A 151 0.21 0.89 -1.83
C ALA A 151 1.64 0.37 -1.63
N LYS A 152 2.49 0.53 -2.64
CA LYS A 152 3.89 0.07 -2.62
C LYS A 152 4.91 1.19 -2.77
N SER A 153 6.18 0.83 -2.60
CA SER A 153 7.33 1.67 -3.00
C SER A 153 7.37 3.01 -2.26
N PHE A 154 8.08 3.97 -2.84
CA PHE A 154 8.26 5.31 -2.33
C PHE A 154 7.01 6.13 -2.59
N ASP A 155 6.16 6.36 -1.59
CA ASP A 155 5.14 7.44 -1.54
C ASP A 155 4.34 7.41 -0.20
N ILE A 156 5.03 7.13 0.91
CA ILE A 156 4.39 7.03 2.24
C ILE A 156 3.96 8.41 2.79
N ASN A 157 4.44 9.51 2.24
CA ASN A 157 4.06 10.86 2.66
C ASN A 157 2.53 11.11 2.59
N PHE A 158 2.05 12.12 3.32
CA PHE A 158 0.63 12.48 3.38
C PHE A 158 0.32 13.73 2.55
N ASP A 159 1.07 13.95 1.46
CA ASP A 159 0.89 15.13 0.65
C ASP A 159 -0.46 15.08 -0.09
N ARG A 160 -1.04 16.25 -0.33
CA ARG A 160 -2.28 16.38 -1.11
C ARG A 160 -2.01 16.36 -2.61
N LYS A 161 -0.81 16.77 -2.99
CA LYS A 161 -0.39 16.96 -4.37
C LYS A 161 1.04 16.47 -4.53
N THR A 162 1.36 15.98 -5.72
CA THR A 162 2.74 15.75 -6.15
C THR A 162 3.49 17.09 -6.22
N ARG A 163 4.82 17.04 -6.36
CA ARG A 163 5.64 18.24 -6.56
C ARG A 163 5.24 19.04 -7.82
N GLU A 164 4.67 18.37 -8.82
CA GLU A 164 4.13 19.02 -10.03
C GLU A 164 2.74 19.65 -9.82
N GLY A 165 2.21 19.62 -8.60
CA GLY A 165 0.90 20.18 -8.26
C GLY A 165 -0.28 19.27 -8.64
N ARG A 166 -0.03 18.06 -9.14
CA ARG A 166 -1.10 17.10 -9.46
C ARG A 166 -1.67 16.50 -8.18
N PRO A 167 -2.99 16.34 -8.05
CA PRO A 167 -3.61 15.73 -6.88
C PRO A 167 -3.17 14.27 -6.70
N ILE A 168 -3.07 13.84 -5.45
CA ILE A 168 -2.90 12.42 -5.12
C ILE A 168 -4.28 11.76 -5.04
N SER A 169 -4.51 10.73 -5.86
CA SER A 169 -5.84 10.12 -6.03
C SER A 169 -6.44 9.62 -4.72
N SER A 170 -5.67 8.91 -3.90
CA SER A 170 -6.14 8.40 -2.61
C SER A 170 -6.58 9.53 -1.66
N THR A 171 -5.84 10.64 -1.63
CA THR A 171 -6.20 11.83 -0.83
C THR A 171 -7.50 12.46 -1.34
N VAL A 172 -7.71 12.51 -2.65
CA VAL A 172 -8.97 13.01 -3.23
C VAL A 172 -10.16 12.15 -2.78
N LEU A 173 -10.01 10.82 -2.83
CA LEU A 173 -11.09 9.90 -2.44
C LEU A 173 -11.42 9.99 -0.95
N VAL A 174 -10.40 10.03 -0.08
CA VAL A 174 -10.59 10.19 1.37
C VAL A 174 -11.29 11.50 1.71
N GLU A 175 -10.89 12.61 1.07
CA GLU A 175 -11.54 13.91 1.29
C GLU A 175 -12.98 13.94 0.75
N GLU A 176 -13.25 13.28 -0.37
CA GLU A 176 -14.57 13.22 -0.98
C GLU A 176 -15.61 12.50 -0.11
N VAL A 177 -15.20 11.47 0.64
CA VAL A 177 -16.07 10.78 1.60
C VAL A 177 -16.13 11.47 2.97
N GLY A 178 -15.57 12.68 3.09
CA GLY A 178 -15.59 13.46 4.33
C GLY A 178 -14.71 12.88 5.43
N GLU A 179 -13.61 12.23 5.07
CA GLU A 179 -12.62 11.68 5.99
C GLU A 179 -11.28 12.40 5.88
N ALA A 180 -10.40 12.13 6.85
CA ALA A 180 -9.05 12.66 6.90
C ALA A 180 -8.05 11.54 7.18
N TRP A 181 -6.82 11.69 6.69
CA TRP A 181 -5.74 10.76 6.97
C TRP A 181 -5.37 10.74 8.46
N ASP A 182 -5.26 9.54 9.04
CA ASP A 182 -4.58 9.35 10.31
C ASP A 182 -3.07 9.39 10.07
N LYS A 183 -2.43 10.43 10.60
CA LYS A 183 -0.97 10.66 10.47
C LYS A 183 -0.19 10.13 11.67
N SER A 184 -0.87 9.54 12.65
CA SER A 184 -0.24 9.04 13.88
C SER A 184 0.51 7.72 13.68
N PHE A 185 0.20 6.96 12.62
CA PHE A 185 0.93 5.74 12.29
C PHE A 185 0.83 5.36 10.81
N VAL A 186 1.74 4.47 10.38
CA VAL A 186 1.69 3.75 9.09
C VAL A 186 2.13 2.31 9.31
N MET A 187 1.45 1.36 8.68
CA MET A 187 1.92 -0.03 8.59
C MET A 187 2.81 -0.18 7.38
N ILE A 188 3.99 -0.78 7.56
CA ILE A 188 4.95 -1.04 6.49
C ILE A 188 5.30 -2.52 6.52
N PHE A 189 5.31 -3.16 5.36
CA PHE A 189 5.65 -4.57 5.17
C PHE A 189 6.81 -4.65 4.20
N PRO A 190 8.04 -4.91 4.70
CA PRO A 190 9.20 -5.15 3.87
C PRO A 190 9.09 -6.47 3.11
N MET A 191 9.21 -6.43 1.79
CA MET A 191 9.07 -7.58 0.89
C MET A 191 10.44 -8.21 0.66
N THR A 192 10.84 -9.11 1.56
CA THR A 192 12.12 -9.83 1.46
C THR A 192 12.13 -10.78 0.26
N SER A 193 13.31 -11.31 -0.09
CA SER A 193 13.44 -12.33 -1.15
C SER A 193 12.62 -13.58 -0.88
N GLU A 194 12.40 -13.94 0.39
CA GLU A 194 11.57 -15.09 0.78
C GLU A 194 10.08 -14.87 0.46
N ILE A 195 9.63 -13.61 0.50
CA ILE A 195 8.25 -13.21 0.24
C ILE A 195 8.05 -13.01 -1.26
N LEU A 196 8.95 -12.29 -1.92
CA LEU A 196 8.86 -11.98 -3.35
C LEU A 196 9.04 -13.23 -4.21
N SER A 197 10.08 -14.04 -3.95
CA SER A 197 10.50 -15.10 -4.87
C SER A 197 10.66 -14.56 -6.30
N ASN A 198 9.78 -14.95 -7.22
CA ASN A 198 9.74 -14.48 -8.61
C ASN A 198 8.72 -13.37 -8.89
N ARG A 199 7.99 -12.91 -7.87
CA ARG A 199 6.97 -11.86 -7.98
C ARG A 199 7.59 -10.48 -7.78
N SER A 200 6.95 -9.50 -8.39
CA SER A 200 7.20 -8.07 -8.17
C SER A 200 6.46 -7.57 -6.92
N VAL A 201 6.93 -6.47 -6.35
CA VAL A 201 6.24 -5.77 -5.26
C VAL A 201 4.83 -5.32 -5.68
N GLY A 202 4.62 -5.08 -6.97
CA GLY A 202 3.30 -4.77 -7.53
C GLY A 202 2.31 -5.92 -7.48
N GLU A 203 2.78 -7.14 -7.73
CA GLU A 203 1.95 -8.33 -7.55
C GLU A 203 1.63 -8.54 -6.07
N LEU A 204 2.56 -8.26 -5.17
CA LEU A 204 2.34 -8.34 -3.71
C LEU A 204 1.33 -7.30 -3.21
N GLU A 205 1.42 -6.06 -3.70
CA GLU A 205 0.43 -5.01 -3.46
C GLU A 205 -0.97 -5.47 -3.89
N LEU A 206 -1.10 -5.99 -5.12
CA LEU A 206 -2.34 -6.56 -5.66
C LEU A 206 -2.89 -7.69 -4.79
N GLY A 207 -2.03 -8.66 -4.47
CA GLY A 207 -2.37 -9.81 -3.64
C GLY A 207 -2.86 -9.42 -2.25
N ILE A 208 -2.14 -8.51 -1.57
CA ILE A 208 -2.51 -8.02 -0.25
C ILE A 208 -3.85 -7.29 -0.29
N GLY A 209 -4.06 -6.38 -1.26
CA GLY A 209 -5.31 -5.66 -1.39
C GLY A 209 -6.50 -6.58 -1.64
N ASN A 210 -6.35 -7.53 -2.57
CA ASN A 210 -7.40 -8.52 -2.87
C ASN A 210 -7.68 -9.46 -1.68
N TYR A 211 -6.64 -9.82 -0.92
CA TYR A 211 -6.80 -10.64 0.29
C TYR A 211 -7.58 -9.90 1.39
N LEU A 212 -7.29 -8.61 1.60
CA LEU A 212 -8.03 -7.77 2.55
C LEU A 212 -9.50 -7.61 2.15
N ILE A 213 -9.78 -7.47 0.85
CA ILE A 213 -11.15 -7.45 0.32
C ILE A 213 -11.88 -8.78 0.58
N ASP A 214 -11.22 -9.91 0.36
CA ASP A 214 -11.79 -11.24 0.65
C ASP A 214 -12.14 -11.39 2.14
N LYS A 215 -11.27 -10.86 3.01
CA LYS A 215 -11.47 -10.76 4.47
C LYS A 215 -12.47 -9.67 4.91
N LYS A 216 -13.16 -9.03 3.96
CA LYS A 216 -14.19 -7.99 4.19
C LYS A 216 -13.67 -6.74 4.89
N VAL A 217 -12.42 -6.38 4.67
CA VAL A 217 -11.86 -5.09 5.13
C VAL A 217 -12.26 -4.00 4.14
N PRO A 218 -12.99 -2.95 4.56
CA PRO A 218 -13.31 -1.84 3.67
C PRO A 218 -12.06 -1.01 3.34
N ILE A 219 -11.89 -0.67 2.07
CA ILE A 219 -10.75 0.12 1.56
C ILE A 219 -11.31 1.29 0.75
N ILE A 220 -11.01 2.53 1.15
CA ILE A 220 -11.55 3.73 0.46
C ILE A 220 -11.00 3.83 -0.97
N ASP A 221 -9.67 3.79 -1.14
CA ASP A 221 -9.07 3.67 -2.48
C ASP A 221 -9.07 2.21 -2.93
N PHE A 222 -10.26 1.63 -3.08
CA PHE A 222 -10.52 0.21 -3.28
C PHE A 222 -9.73 -0.43 -4.43
N TYR A 223 -9.37 0.34 -5.45
CA TYR A 223 -8.69 -0.16 -6.64
C TYR A 223 -7.21 0.18 -6.69
N SER A 224 -6.64 0.86 -5.67
CA SER A 224 -5.26 1.34 -5.69
C SER A 224 -4.25 0.26 -6.03
N HIS A 225 -4.47 -0.95 -5.50
CA HIS A 225 -3.60 -2.10 -5.68
C HIS A 225 -3.75 -2.81 -7.02
N ASN A 226 -4.66 -2.38 -7.90
CA ASN A 226 -4.82 -2.93 -9.25
C ASN A 226 -3.95 -2.22 -10.30
N ASN A 227 -3.29 -1.11 -9.96
CA ASN A 227 -2.49 -0.28 -10.89
C ASN A 227 -1.35 -1.06 -11.56
#